data_AF-A0A969E1U1-F1
#
_entry.id   AF-A0A969E1U1-F1
#
_cell.length_a   1.000
_cell.length_b   1.000
_cell.length_c   1.000
_cell.angle_alpha   90.00
_cell.angle_beta   90.00
_cell.angle_gamma   90.00
#
_symmetry.space_group_name_H-M   'P 1'
#
loop_
_entity.id
_entity.type
_entity.pdbx_description
1 polymer ?
#
loop_
_entity_poly.entity_id
_entity_poly.type
_entity_poly.pdbx_seq_one_letter_code
_entity_poly.pdbx_strand_id
1 'polypeptide(L)'
;MQQFRQYLPECFISLLACAIFLCRFGIETLDITNINWIFRLSFDPATEFIAWQYYRWTDWHFPILGFMEGYNYPMQTGTGMTALIPPLAFLVKIFSPILPTEMQYFGWWLLLCYVLQGVFGVKILRGLAHRNHLTINDLTLFIGACFFLCAPIMWHRSGHIHMICHFSYYGV
;
A
#
# COMPACT_ATOMS: atom_id res chain seq x y z
N MET A 1 1.63 -31.08 10.08
CA MET A 1 1.47 -30.11 11.19
C MET A 1 2.69 -29.20 11.39
N GLN A 2 3.94 -29.68 11.25
CA GLN A 2 5.15 -28.85 11.45
C GLN A 2 5.28 -27.66 10.48
N GLN A 3 4.82 -27.82 9.23
CA GLN A 3 4.89 -26.79 8.19
C GLN A 3 3.96 -25.59 8.43
N PHE A 4 2.95 -25.71 9.30
CA PHE A 4 2.06 -24.59 9.66
C PHE A 4 2.68 -23.74 10.78
N ARG A 5 3.40 -24.39 11.70
CA ARG A 5 4.02 -23.75 12.87
C ARG A 5 5.06 -22.70 12.48
N GLN A 6 5.78 -22.93 11.38
CA GLN A 6 6.79 -21.98 10.88
C GLN A 6 6.22 -20.65 10.37
N TYR A 7 4.92 -20.59 10.02
CA TYR A 7 4.26 -19.39 9.52
C TYR A 7 3.44 -18.66 10.59
N LEU A 8 3.38 -19.20 11.81
CA LEU A 8 2.67 -18.58 12.92
C LEU A 8 3.11 -17.13 13.19
N PRO A 9 4.40 -16.77 13.26
CA PRO A 9 4.78 -15.39 13.55
C PRO A 9 4.36 -14.43 12.43
N GLU A 10 4.38 -14.87 11.17
CA GLU A 10 3.87 -14.12 10.03
C GLU A 10 2.34 -13.90 10.11
N CYS A 11 1.58 -14.89 10.55
CA CYS A 11 0.14 -14.74 10.77
C CYS A 11 -0.17 -13.77 11.92
N PHE A 12 0.51 -13.91 13.06
CA PHE A 12 0.31 -13.02 14.21
C PHE A 12 0.69 -11.57 13.90
N ILE A 13 1.81 -11.34 13.20
CA ILE A 13 2.21 -9.98 12.83
C ILE A 13 1.26 -9.36 11.82
N SER A 14 0.69 -10.17 10.91
CA SER A 14 -0.29 -9.71 9.93
C SER A 14 -1.59 -9.28 10.61
N LEU A 15 -2.08 -10.06 11.58
CA LEU A 15 -3.25 -9.70 12.40
C LEU A 15 -2.99 -8.42 13.20
N LEU A 16 -1.80 -8.28 13.79
CA LEU A 16 -1.42 -7.07 14.52
C LEU A 16 -1.35 -5.85 13.58
N ALA A 17 -0.77 -6.01 12.38
CA ALA A 17 -0.71 -4.94 11.38
C ALA A 17 -2.11 -4.49 10.95
N CYS A 18 -3.03 -5.42 10.70
CA CYS A 18 -4.43 -5.12 10.44
C CYS A 18 -5.09 -4.37 11.60
N ALA A 19 -4.87 -4.81 12.85
CA ALA A 19 -5.41 -4.15 14.02
C ALA A 19 -4.89 -2.72 14.19
N ILE A 20 -3.58 -2.51 14.01
CA ILE A 20 -2.96 -1.17 14.05
C ILE A 20 -3.53 -0.28 12.95
N PHE A 21 -3.67 -0.80 11.73
CA PHE A 21 -4.26 -0.08 10.61
C PHE A 21 -5.69 0.37 10.93
N LEU A 22 -6.55 -0.56 11.39
CA LEU A 22 -7.94 -0.26 11.73
C LEU A 22 -8.05 0.74 12.89
N CYS A 23 -7.19 0.63 13.91
CA CYS A 23 -7.15 1.60 15.01
C CYS A 23 -6.73 3.00 14.55
N ARG A 24 -5.88 3.10 13.52
CA ARG A 24 -5.32 4.38 13.05
C ARG A 24 -6.21 5.08 12.02
N PHE A 25 -6.68 4.32 11.04
CA PHE A 25 -7.39 4.84 9.87
C PHE A 25 -8.90 4.62 9.97
N GLY A 26 -9.35 3.61 10.72
CA GLY A 26 -10.75 3.24 10.82
C GLY A 26 -11.22 2.36 9.67
N ILE A 27 -12.30 1.63 9.90
CA ILE A 27 -12.88 0.71 8.90
C ILE A 27 -13.45 1.44 7.67
N GLU A 28 -13.83 2.70 7.86
CA GLU A 28 -14.33 3.59 6.81
C GLU A 28 -13.35 3.77 5.65
N THR A 29 -12.05 3.57 5.88
CA THR A 29 -11.02 3.68 4.83
C THR A 29 -10.98 2.49 3.88
N LEU A 30 -11.54 1.35 4.29
CA LEU A 30 -11.66 0.16 3.46
C LEU A 30 -12.90 0.18 2.57
N ASP A 31 -13.84 1.09 2.84
CA ASP A 31 -14.98 1.32 1.95
C ASP A 31 -14.49 1.98 0.66
N ILE A 32 -14.60 1.25 -0.44
CA ILE A 32 -14.17 1.70 -1.77
C ILE A 32 -14.95 2.90 -2.28
N THR A 33 -16.11 3.24 -1.71
CA THR A 33 -16.92 4.40 -2.11
C THR A 33 -16.70 5.62 -1.21
N ASN A 34 -16.10 5.43 -0.04
CA ASN A 34 -15.88 6.51 0.89
C ASN A 34 -14.60 7.28 0.52
N ILE A 35 -14.76 8.41 -0.16
CA ILE A 35 -13.64 9.31 -0.50
C ILE A 35 -13.39 10.38 0.56
N ASN A 36 -14.28 10.54 1.54
CA ASN A 36 -14.21 11.64 2.51
C ASN A 36 -12.94 11.59 3.37
N TRP A 37 -12.45 10.39 3.69
CA TRP A 37 -11.25 10.22 4.49
C TRP A 37 -9.99 10.70 3.75
N ILE A 38 -9.97 10.58 2.41
CA ILE A 38 -8.85 10.99 1.56
C ILE A 38 -8.65 12.51 1.68
N PHE A 39 -9.74 13.27 1.53
CA PHE A 39 -9.71 14.74 1.63
C PHE A 39 -9.49 15.25 3.06
N ARG A 40 -9.74 14.43 4.09
CA ARG A 40 -9.49 14.79 5.48
C ARG A 40 -8.03 14.58 5.91
N LEU A 41 -7.28 13.73 5.22
CA LEU A 41 -5.96 13.29 5.68
C LEU A 41 -4.85 14.27 5.33
N SER A 42 -4.80 14.75 4.08
CA SER A 42 -3.85 15.76 3.60
C SER A 42 -4.19 16.17 2.16
N PHE A 43 -3.46 17.14 1.61
CA PHE A 43 -3.57 17.53 0.21
C PHE A 43 -3.05 16.44 -0.75
N ASP A 44 -2.02 15.69 -0.36
CA ASP A 44 -1.39 14.67 -1.21
C ASP A 44 -2.34 13.51 -1.59
N PRO A 45 -3.03 12.83 -0.66
CA PRO A 45 -4.01 11.78 -0.99
C PRO A 45 -5.08 12.24 -2.00
N ALA A 46 -5.49 13.50 -1.92
CA ALA A 46 -6.49 14.08 -2.81
C ALA A 46 -5.95 14.25 -4.24
N THR A 47 -4.69 14.67 -4.40
CA THR A 47 -4.08 14.78 -5.74
C THR A 47 -3.87 13.40 -6.37
N GLU A 48 -3.50 12.38 -5.60
CA GLU A 48 -3.43 10.99 -6.11
C GLU A 48 -4.80 10.47 -6.53
N PHE A 49 -5.85 10.77 -5.76
CA PHE A 49 -7.22 10.37 -6.11
C PHE A 49 -7.69 11.05 -7.39
N ILE A 50 -7.42 12.35 -7.57
CA ILE A 50 -7.74 13.05 -8.81
C ILE A 50 -6.97 12.42 -9.97
N ALA A 51 -5.67 12.15 -9.81
CA ALA A 51 -4.87 11.48 -10.83
C ALA A 51 -5.45 10.10 -11.18
N TRP A 52 -5.89 9.33 -10.20
CA TRP A 52 -6.59 8.05 -10.43
C TRP A 52 -7.85 8.23 -11.28
N GLN A 53 -8.66 9.23 -10.97
CA GLN A 53 -9.87 9.53 -11.73
C GLN A 53 -9.55 9.90 -13.18
N TYR A 54 -8.48 10.65 -13.46
CA TYR A 54 -8.08 10.89 -14.86
C TYR A 54 -7.51 9.63 -15.54
N TYR A 55 -6.73 8.81 -14.82
CA TYR A 55 -6.16 7.58 -15.37
C TYR A 55 -7.23 6.57 -15.79
N ARG A 56 -8.32 6.42 -15.01
CA ARG A 56 -9.41 5.48 -15.34
C ARG A 56 -10.17 5.85 -16.60
N TRP A 57 -10.27 7.15 -16.93
CA TRP A 57 -10.99 7.65 -18.11
C TRP A 57 -10.08 7.81 -19.34
N THR A 58 -8.77 7.78 -19.17
CA THR A 58 -7.83 7.80 -20.29
C THR A 58 -7.85 6.46 -21.03
N ASP A 59 -7.84 6.50 -22.37
CA ASP A 59 -7.77 5.28 -23.18
C ASP A 59 -6.50 4.45 -22.89
N TRP A 60 -6.56 3.16 -23.23
CA TRP A 60 -5.40 2.29 -23.12
C TRP A 60 -4.37 2.67 -24.18
N HIS A 61 -3.20 3.09 -23.73
CA HIS A 61 -2.06 3.45 -24.58
C HIS A 61 -0.83 2.65 -24.17
N PHE A 62 0.13 2.50 -25.07
CA PHE A 62 1.43 1.90 -24.74
C PHE A 62 2.49 3.01 -24.58
N PRO A 63 3.27 3.05 -23.49
CA PRO A 63 3.21 2.15 -22.33
C PRO A 63 1.95 2.34 -21.49
N ILE A 64 1.42 1.23 -20.93
CA ILE A 64 0.13 1.15 -20.21
C ILE A 64 0.06 2.07 -18.98
N LEU A 65 1.23 2.35 -18.39
CA LEU A 65 1.44 3.28 -17.28
C LEU A 65 2.11 4.58 -17.77
N GLY A 66 2.08 4.86 -19.06
CA GLY A 66 2.81 5.97 -19.66
C GLY A 66 2.19 7.32 -19.32
N PHE A 67 0.97 7.55 -19.79
CA PHE A 67 0.39 8.89 -19.84
C PHE A 67 -1.09 8.92 -19.45
N MET A 68 -1.50 10.01 -18.81
CA MET A 68 -2.89 10.40 -18.59
C MET A 68 -3.21 11.62 -19.42
N GLU A 69 -4.42 11.64 -19.95
CA GLU A 69 -4.96 12.80 -20.67
C GLU A 69 -5.86 13.64 -19.76
N GLY A 70 -5.91 14.94 -20.02
CA GLY A 70 -6.79 15.88 -19.29
C GLY A 70 -6.31 16.34 -17.92
N TYR A 71 -5.34 15.65 -17.29
CA TYR A 71 -4.82 16.06 -15.97
C TYR A 71 -4.07 17.41 -16.02
N ASN A 72 -3.28 17.67 -17.07
CA ASN A 72 -2.62 18.97 -17.32
C ASN A 72 -2.89 19.46 -18.75
N TYR A 73 -4.16 19.56 -19.15
CA TYR A 73 -4.51 20.00 -20.51
C TYR A 73 -3.82 21.34 -20.88
N PRO A 74 -3.18 21.44 -22.07
CA PRO A 74 -3.19 20.50 -23.20
C PRO A 74 -2.08 19.43 -23.17
N MET A 75 -1.22 19.41 -22.17
CA MET A 75 -0.11 18.46 -22.06
C MET A 75 -0.55 17.13 -21.46
N GLN A 76 -0.03 16.03 -22.01
CA GLN A 76 -0.15 14.71 -21.38
C GLN A 76 0.73 14.66 -20.13
N THR A 77 0.24 14.01 -19.07
CA THR A 77 0.98 13.86 -17.81
C THR A 77 1.42 12.42 -17.62
N GLY A 78 2.71 12.21 -17.35
CA GLY A 78 3.22 10.87 -17.08
C GLY A 78 2.66 10.31 -15.77
N THR A 79 2.21 9.05 -15.74
CA THR A 79 1.57 8.51 -14.54
C THR A 79 2.53 8.48 -13.33
N GLY A 80 3.82 8.26 -13.58
CA GLY A 80 4.87 8.32 -12.56
C GLY A 80 5.08 9.71 -11.93
N MET A 81 4.66 10.80 -12.59
CA MET A 81 4.77 12.16 -12.05
C MET A 81 3.63 12.52 -11.10
N THR A 82 2.49 11.85 -11.23
CA THR A 82 1.32 12.04 -10.35
C THR A 82 1.37 11.16 -9.10
N ALA A 83 2.46 10.41 -8.95
CA ALA A 83 2.71 9.42 -7.90
C ALA A 83 1.58 8.37 -7.77
N LEU A 84 0.74 8.22 -8.81
CA LEU A 84 -0.23 7.14 -8.95
C LEU A 84 0.41 5.79 -8.57
N ILE A 85 -0.30 4.96 -7.81
CA ILE A 85 0.19 3.66 -7.34
C ILE A 85 0.03 2.63 -8.47
N PRO A 86 1.07 2.34 -9.28
CA PRO A 86 0.86 1.77 -10.61
C PRO A 86 0.30 0.33 -10.61
N PRO A 87 0.76 -0.59 -9.73
CA PRO A 87 0.26 -1.97 -9.72
C PRO A 87 -1.25 -2.06 -9.46
N LEU A 88 -1.75 -1.31 -8.48
CA LEU A 88 -3.18 -1.34 -8.15
C LEU A 88 -4.01 -0.55 -9.17
N ALA A 89 -3.53 0.61 -9.62
CA ALA A 89 -4.24 1.38 -10.62
C ALA A 89 -4.46 0.57 -11.91
N PHE A 90 -3.45 -0.19 -12.35
CA PHE A 90 -3.61 -1.08 -13.51
C PHE A 90 -4.65 -2.18 -13.27
N LEU A 91 -4.55 -2.89 -12.14
CA LEU A 91 -5.49 -3.96 -11.80
C LEU A 91 -6.93 -3.44 -11.70
N VAL A 92 -7.12 -2.30 -11.06
CA VAL A 92 -8.45 -1.69 -10.87
C VAL A 92 -8.98 -1.12 -12.19
N LYS A 93 -8.12 -0.58 -13.06
CA LYS A 93 -8.54 -0.04 -14.36
C LYS A 93 -9.15 -1.12 -15.26
N ILE A 94 -8.70 -2.37 -15.17
CA ILE A 94 -9.30 -3.51 -15.89
C ILE A 94 -10.79 -3.69 -15.52
N PHE A 95 -11.13 -3.46 -14.25
CA PHE A 95 -12.50 -3.62 -13.74
C PHE A 95 -13.30 -2.30 -13.70
N SER A 96 -12.70 -1.19 -14.14
CA SER A 96 -13.29 0.15 -14.04
C SER A 96 -14.70 0.29 -14.65
N PRO A 97 -15.10 -0.45 -15.71
CA PRO A 97 -16.45 -0.33 -16.27
C PRO A 97 -17.57 -0.81 -15.34
N ILE A 98 -17.24 -1.66 -14.36
CA ILE A 98 -18.20 -2.28 -13.43
C ILE A 98 -18.17 -1.57 -12.07
N LEU A 99 -17.10 -0.83 -11.80
CA LEU A 99 -16.85 -0.21 -10.50
C LEU A 99 -17.54 1.15 -10.36
N PRO A 100 -17.90 1.56 -9.13
CA PRO A 100 -18.48 2.88 -8.86
C PRO A 100 -17.62 4.03 -9.40
N THR A 101 -18.27 5.17 -9.67
CA THR A 101 -17.60 6.39 -10.16
C THR A 101 -16.63 6.97 -9.14
N GLU A 102 -16.94 6.86 -7.86
CA GLU A 102 -16.13 7.39 -6.75
C GLU A 102 -15.19 6.34 -6.14
N MET A 103 -14.89 5.27 -6.89
CA MET A 103 -14.10 4.17 -6.36
C MET A 103 -12.67 4.58 -5.98
N GLN A 104 -12.27 4.25 -4.75
CA GLN A 104 -10.92 4.38 -4.22
C GLN A 104 -10.32 3.02 -3.83
N TYR A 105 -9.01 2.87 -4.00
CA TYR A 105 -8.25 1.67 -3.60
C TYR A 105 -7.14 1.96 -2.57
N PHE A 106 -6.95 3.22 -2.19
CA PHE A 106 -5.84 3.67 -1.36
C PHE A 106 -5.84 3.04 0.03
N GLY A 107 -7.02 2.85 0.63
CA GLY A 107 -7.12 2.20 1.95
C GLY A 107 -6.69 0.74 1.93
N TRP A 108 -7.11 -0.01 0.90
CA TRP A 108 -6.68 -1.39 0.68
C TRP A 108 -5.18 -1.50 0.43
N TRP A 109 -4.62 -0.55 -0.31
CA TRP A 109 -3.17 -0.49 -0.52
C TRP A 109 -2.40 -0.23 0.77
N LEU A 110 -2.84 0.75 1.57
CA LEU A 110 -2.21 1.05 2.86
C LEU A 110 -2.25 -0.16 3.78
N LEU A 111 -3.39 -0.86 3.87
CA LEU A 111 -3.51 -2.10 4.62
C LEU A 111 -2.49 -3.15 4.13
N LEU A 112 -2.39 -3.34 2.81
CA LEU A 112 -1.42 -4.25 2.22
C LEU A 112 0.02 -3.86 2.58
N CYS A 113 0.38 -2.58 2.52
CA CYS A 113 1.70 -2.09 2.91
C CYS A 113 2.01 -2.38 4.39
N TYR A 114 1.05 -2.17 5.30
CA TYR A 114 1.20 -2.49 6.73
C TYR A 114 1.46 -3.99 6.95
N VAL A 115 0.68 -4.85 6.29
CA VAL A 115 0.83 -6.31 6.37
C VAL A 115 2.18 -6.75 5.80
N LEU A 116 2.54 -6.27 4.61
CA LEU A 116 3.81 -6.60 3.96
C LEU A 116 5.00 -6.14 4.80
N GLN A 117 4.95 -4.94 5.39
CA GLN A 117 6.02 -4.44 6.27
C GLN A 117 6.26 -5.38 7.47
N GLY A 118 5.20 -5.85 8.12
CA GLY A 118 5.31 -6.81 9.22
C GLY A 118 5.87 -8.16 8.77
N VAL A 119 5.34 -8.71 7.67
CA VAL A 119 5.77 -10.02 7.13
C VAL A 119 7.22 -9.98 6.66
N PHE A 120 7.63 -8.94 5.93
CA PHE A 120 9.03 -8.79 5.52
C PHE A 120 9.95 -8.53 6.71
N GLY A 121 9.48 -7.81 7.75
CA GLY A 121 10.21 -7.70 9.02
C GLY A 121 10.56 -9.06 9.61
N VAL A 122 9.59 -9.98 9.69
CA VAL A 122 9.83 -11.37 10.15
C VAL A 122 10.81 -12.09 9.23
N LYS A 123 10.64 -12.00 7.90
CA LYS A 123 11.50 -12.69 6.92
C LYS A 123 12.94 -12.19 6.96
N ILE A 124 13.16 -10.88 7.09
CA ILE A 124 14.50 -10.27 7.20
C ILE A 124 15.18 -10.75 8.47
N LEU A 125 14.49 -10.69 9.62
CA LEU A 125 15.05 -11.16 10.89
C LEU A 125 15.38 -12.65 10.85
N ARG A 126 14.52 -13.48 10.28
CA ARG A 126 14.77 -14.91 10.11
C ARG A 126 15.95 -15.18 9.17
N GLY A 127 16.06 -14.44 8.07
CA GLY A 127 17.20 -14.52 7.15
C GLY A 127 18.53 -14.12 7.79
N LEU A 128 18.53 -13.04 8.57
CA LEU A 128 19.71 -12.58 9.33
C LEU A 128 20.13 -13.59 10.41
N ALA A 129 19.16 -14.15 11.14
CA ALA A 129 19.38 -15.19 12.13
C ALA A 129 20.11 -16.39 11.53
N HIS A 130 19.58 -16.87 10.40
CA HIS A 130 20.13 -18.02 9.68
C HIS A 130 21.56 -17.75 9.18
N ARG A 131 21.81 -16.56 8.62
CA ARG A 131 23.14 -16.15 8.13
C ARG A 131 24.19 -16.09 9.24
N ASN A 132 23.80 -15.67 10.43
CA ASN A 132 24.69 -15.51 11.59
C ASN A 132 24.75 -16.76 12.48
N HIS A 133 24.14 -17.88 12.06
CA HIS A 133 24.01 -19.12 12.86
C HIS A 133 23.39 -18.90 14.25
N LEU A 134 22.49 -17.93 14.37
CA LEU A 134 21.77 -17.62 15.60
C LEU A 134 20.47 -18.42 15.66
N THR A 135 20.25 -19.14 16.77
CA THR A 135 18.93 -19.71 17.10
C THR A 135 18.05 -18.63 17.71
N ILE A 136 17.01 -18.23 16.98
CA ILE A 136 16.04 -17.22 17.42
C ILE A 136 14.67 -17.88 17.61
N ASN A 137 14.03 -17.57 18.74
CA ASN A 137 12.67 -18.06 19.04
C ASN A 137 11.61 -17.26 18.27
N ASP A 138 10.45 -17.86 18.04
CA ASP A 138 9.30 -17.21 17.36
C ASP A 138 8.89 -15.90 18.05
N LEU A 139 8.97 -15.84 19.38
CA LEU A 139 8.68 -14.64 20.17
C LEU A 139 9.62 -13.48 19.83
N THR A 140 10.91 -13.76 19.65
CA THR A 140 11.91 -12.73 19.32
C THR A 140 11.72 -12.22 17.89
N LEU A 141 11.35 -13.10 16.95
CA LEU A 141 10.97 -12.69 15.59
C LEU A 141 9.75 -11.78 15.60
N PHE A 142 8.74 -12.13 16.40
CA PHE A 142 7.53 -11.33 16.57
C PHE A 142 7.84 -9.94 17.16
N ILE A 143 8.56 -9.87 18.29
CA ILE A 143 8.92 -8.60 18.94
C ILE A 143 9.76 -7.73 17.99
N GLY A 144 10.72 -8.32 17.28
CA GLY A 144 11.52 -7.59 16.30
C GLY A 144 10.68 -7.07 15.14
N ALA A 145 9.71 -7.85 14.65
CA ALA A 145 8.78 -7.40 13.61
C ALA A 145 7.82 -6.30 14.09
N CYS A 146 7.41 -6.32 15.36
CA CYS A 146 6.67 -5.21 15.97
C CYS A 146 7.47 -3.90 15.93
N PHE A 147 8.79 -3.94 16.09
CA PHE A 147 9.64 -2.75 15.93
C PHE A 147 9.56 -2.17 14.51
N PHE A 148 9.49 -3.01 13.48
CA PHE A 148 9.31 -2.56 12.10
C PHE A 148 7.92 -1.95 11.85
N LEU A 149 6.87 -2.44 12.53
CA LEU A 149 5.52 -1.86 12.46
C LEU A 149 5.40 -0.53 13.22
N CYS A 150 6.10 -0.41 14.34
CA CYS A 150 6.16 0.81 15.16
C CYS A 150 7.22 1.80 14.66
N ALA A 151 7.87 1.54 13.52
CA ALA A 151 8.87 2.43 12.97
C ALA A 151 8.24 3.82 12.72
N PRO A 152 8.83 4.91 13.25
CA PRO A 152 8.22 6.24 13.22
C PRO A 152 7.94 6.75 11.80
N ILE A 153 8.64 6.20 10.80
CA ILE A 153 8.41 6.51 9.38
C ILE A 153 7.00 6.14 8.93
N MET A 154 6.44 5.01 9.39
CA MET A 154 5.09 4.58 9.02
C MET A 154 4.00 5.45 9.66
N TRP A 155 4.30 5.99 10.85
CA TRP A 155 3.36 6.82 11.60
C TRP A 155 3.38 8.27 11.16
N HIS A 156 4.57 8.80 10.84
CA HIS A 156 4.73 10.20 10.49
C HIS A 156 4.45 10.48 9.00
N ARG A 157 4.54 9.47 8.13
CA ARG A 157 4.33 9.62 6.68
C ARG A 157 2.92 9.23 6.21
N SER A 158 1.97 8.97 7.11
CA SER A 158 0.57 8.58 6.77
C SER A 158 -0.17 9.55 5.86
N GLY A 159 0.25 10.82 5.83
CA GLY A 159 -0.29 11.84 4.93
C GLY A 159 0.33 11.88 3.53
N HIS A 160 1.34 11.06 3.24
CA HIS A 160 2.00 10.93 1.93
C HIS A 160 1.90 9.47 1.48
N ILE A 161 0.74 9.06 0.97
CA ILE A 161 0.43 7.64 0.74
C ILE A 161 1.48 7.03 -0.20
N HIS A 162 1.84 7.75 -1.27
CA HIS A 162 2.94 7.39 -2.17
C HIS A 162 4.27 7.03 -1.50
N MET A 163 4.65 7.74 -0.42
CA MET A 163 5.94 7.56 0.25
C MET A 163 5.94 6.40 1.25
N ILE A 164 4.75 5.98 1.72
CA ILE A 164 4.60 4.73 2.50
C ILE A 164 4.69 3.51 1.58
N CYS A 165 4.52 3.71 0.27
CA CYS A 165 4.62 2.66 -0.73
C CYS A 165 6.08 2.28 -1.03
N HIS A 166 6.79 1.66 -0.08
CA HIS A 166 8.09 1.05 -0.37
C HIS A 166 8.02 -0.05 -1.45
N PHE A 167 6.81 -0.57 -1.74
CA PHE A 167 6.57 -1.64 -2.70
C PHE A 167 5.99 -1.15 -4.05
N SER A 168 5.92 0.16 -4.29
CA SER A 168 5.49 0.68 -5.59
C SER A 168 6.60 0.56 -6.62
N TYR A 169 6.32 -0.14 -7.73
CA TYR A 169 7.18 -0.14 -8.91
C TYR A 169 6.82 1.05 -9.81
N TYR A 170 7.69 2.05 -9.85
CA TYR A 170 7.62 3.13 -10.83
C TYR A 170 8.51 2.72 -12.02
N GLY A 171 7.94 2.01 -12.98
CA GLY A 171 8.63 1.73 -14.23
C GLY A 171 8.83 3.04 -14.97
N VAL A 172 10.08 3.47 -15.11
CA VAL A 172 10.51 4.51 -16.06
C VAL A 172 11.08 3.82 -17.28
#